data_AF-A0A022XU21-F1
#
_entry.id   AF-A0A022XU21-F1
#
_cell.length_a   1.000
_cell.length_b   1.000
_cell.length_c   1.000
_cell.angle_alpha   90.00
_cell.angle_beta   90.00
_cell.angle_gamma   90.00
#
_symmetry.space_group_name_H-M   'P 1'
#
loop_
_entity.id
_entity.type
_entity.pdbx_description
1 polymer ?
#
loop_
_entity_poly.entity_id
_entity_poly.type
_entity_poly.pdbx_seq_one_letter_code
_entity_poly.pdbx_strand_id
1 'polypeptide(L)'
;MASPLEKLPSLIDFSFVKIGRSIWLRDGAANSNTTEHSRAAITTSSRLTIVVLFWMDAQLRYASKYISEYTKLAPNARILFVLTSSSDLFLNTSEASQTRRVQPVVDVLLSLTASASSPGLSSDDRLHLHLFSNGGCVTLRSIAVAYEKATKKPLPLKSLIMDSCSGQSTLSGAHRAVSYGLPKSLIPRLFAGAAVYIALLWAFAYCRLLGLELPTELAWNASIDTKLIDSRVERCYIYSETDDLISWRDVEEHSLQAEDKGFHVSREKFQGSPHVGHMRLDPLRYWDIVSYYLKIAVK
;
A
#
# COMPACT_ATOMS: atom_id res chain seq x y z
N MET A 1 -35.42 16.47 9.45
CA MET A 1 -34.64 17.22 10.46
C MET A 1 -33.28 16.57 10.55
N ALA A 2 -32.22 17.28 10.14
CA ALA A 2 -30.86 16.74 10.11
C ALA A 2 -30.26 16.79 11.53
N SER A 3 -29.76 15.66 11.99
CA SER A 3 -29.06 15.51 13.28
C SER A 3 -27.78 16.37 13.29
N PRO A 4 -27.39 16.95 14.43
CA PRO A 4 -26.30 17.92 14.51
C PRO A 4 -24.97 17.27 14.13
N LEU A 5 -24.12 18.07 13.48
CA LEU A 5 -22.71 17.84 13.21
C LEU A 5 -21.99 17.23 14.42
N GLU A 6 -21.90 15.90 14.45
CA GLU A 6 -20.86 15.19 15.19
C GLU A 6 -19.55 15.60 14.54
N LYS A 7 -18.83 16.52 15.18
CA LYS A 7 -17.45 16.86 14.82
C LYS A 7 -16.63 15.58 14.94
N LEU A 8 -16.45 14.88 13.81
CA LEU A 8 -15.48 13.81 13.68
C LEU A 8 -14.13 14.33 14.22
N PRO A 9 -13.42 13.57 15.07
CA PRO A 9 -12.09 13.96 15.55
C PRO A 9 -11.21 14.31 14.34
N SER A 10 -10.28 15.26 14.48
CA SER A 10 -9.35 15.62 13.42
C SER A 10 -8.68 14.32 12.93
N LEU A 11 -9.12 13.85 11.75
CA LEU A 11 -8.96 12.47 11.29
C LEU A 11 -7.50 12.07 11.09
N ILE A 12 -6.59 13.03 11.15
CA ILE A 12 -5.15 12.87 11.14
C ILE A 12 -4.61 13.97 12.06
N ASP A 13 -3.56 13.67 12.82
CA ASP A 13 -2.84 14.72 13.58
C ASP A 13 -2.38 15.85 12.64
N PHE A 14 -2.34 17.09 13.15
CA PHE A 14 -1.98 18.29 12.41
C PHE A 14 -0.57 18.25 11.81
N SER A 15 0.25 17.28 12.21
CA SER A 15 1.58 17.03 11.66
C SER A 15 1.59 16.48 10.22
N PHE A 16 0.44 16.05 9.67
CA PHE A 16 0.37 15.58 8.29
C PHE A 16 -0.06 16.68 7.32
N VAL A 17 0.69 16.82 6.23
CA VAL A 17 0.40 17.71 5.11
C VAL A 17 -0.01 16.91 3.88
N LYS A 18 -0.96 17.44 3.10
CA LYS A 18 -1.41 16.81 1.86
C LYS A 18 -0.50 17.24 0.71
N ILE A 19 0.21 16.30 0.09
CA ILE A 19 1.18 16.56 -1.00
C ILE A 19 0.68 16.12 -2.39
N GLY A 20 -0.49 15.48 -2.44
CA GLY A 20 -1.13 15.04 -3.67
C GLY A 20 -2.61 14.78 -3.46
N ARG A 21 -3.36 14.45 -4.52
CA ARG A 21 -4.83 14.25 -4.45
C ARG A 21 -5.25 13.29 -3.34
N SER A 22 -4.49 12.22 -3.15
CA SER A 22 -4.73 11.15 -2.18
C SER A 22 -3.45 10.75 -1.45
N ILE A 23 -2.52 11.70 -1.24
CA ILE A 23 -1.22 11.45 -0.62
C ILE A 23 -1.01 12.44 0.53
N TRP A 24 -0.63 11.90 1.69
CA TRP A 24 -0.34 12.65 2.90
C TRP A 24 1.05 12.29 3.41
N LEU A 25 1.75 13.29 3.92
CA LEU A 25 3.11 13.20 4.42
C LEU A 25 3.19 13.85 5.79
N ARG A 26 3.79 13.15 6.75
CA ARG A 26 4.33 13.71 7.98
C ARG A 26 5.84 13.60 7.89
N ASP A 27 6.51 14.74 7.89
CA ASP A 27 7.95 14.73 8.11
C ASP A 27 8.19 14.43 9.60
N GLY A 28 9.07 13.47 9.91
CA GLY A 28 9.38 13.12 11.30
C GLY A 28 9.93 14.33 12.08
N ALA A 29 10.22 14.17 13.38
CA ALA A 29 10.73 15.24 14.26
C ALA A 29 12.16 15.72 13.91
N ALA A 30 12.40 16.13 12.67
CA ALA A 30 13.63 16.74 12.18
C ALA A 30 13.52 18.27 12.03
N ASN A 31 12.33 18.88 12.16
CA ASN A 31 12.11 20.31 11.86
C ASN A 31 11.42 21.13 12.97
N SER A 32 11.28 20.62 14.20
CA SER A 32 10.89 21.48 15.32
C SER A 32 12.14 22.04 16.00
N ASN A 33 12.48 23.28 15.63
CA ASN A 33 13.46 24.19 16.24
C ASN A 33 14.91 24.11 15.72
N THR A 34 15.20 24.93 14.71
CA THR A 34 16.52 25.58 14.61
C THR A 34 16.30 27.06 14.32
N THR A 35 16.08 27.81 15.40
CA THR A 35 16.70 29.14 15.53
C THR A 35 18.21 28.97 15.40
N GLU A 36 18.83 29.97 14.79
CA GLU A 36 20.23 30.02 14.40
C GLU A 36 21.22 29.60 15.50
N HIS A 37 22.37 29.11 15.05
CA HIS A 37 23.57 28.72 15.81
C HIS A 37 23.58 27.33 16.45
N SER A 38 23.98 26.33 15.66
CA SER A 38 25.11 25.42 16.01
C SER A 38 25.44 24.48 14.84
N ARG A 39 26.46 24.85 14.06
CA ARG A 39 27.25 23.88 13.28
C ARG A 39 28.13 23.11 14.27
N ALA A 40 27.73 21.90 14.66
CA ALA A 40 28.61 20.78 15.00
C ALA A 40 27.81 19.67 15.72
N ALA A 41 27.45 18.63 14.95
CA ALA A 41 27.22 17.23 15.35
C ALA A 41 26.15 16.64 14.42
N ILE A 42 26.53 16.35 13.17
CA ILE A 42 25.75 15.44 12.33
C ILE A 42 26.06 14.04 12.85
N THR A 43 25.35 13.61 13.89
CA THR A 43 25.17 12.18 14.14
C THR A 43 24.16 11.70 13.12
N THR A 44 24.62 10.95 12.13
CA THR A 44 23.82 10.28 11.10
C THR A 44 22.89 9.24 11.75
N SER A 45 21.81 9.70 12.37
CA SER A 45 20.69 8.83 12.72
C SER A 45 19.97 8.50 11.42
N SER A 46 20.07 7.25 10.96
CA SER A 46 19.34 6.71 9.82
C SER A 46 17.88 7.19 9.80
N ARG A 47 17.42 7.78 8.69
CA ARG A 47 16.03 8.24 8.60
C ARG A 47 15.12 7.08 8.18
N LEU A 48 14.23 6.65 9.08
CA LEU A 48 13.17 5.69 8.76
C LEU A 48 12.04 6.39 8.01
N THR A 49 11.71 5.89 6.83
CA THR A 49 10.52 6.26 6.07
C THR A 49 9.54 5.09 6.06
N ILE A 50 8.31 5.35 6.49
CA ILE A 50 7.20 4.40 6.50
C ILE A 50 6.22 4.83 5.41
N VAL A 51 5.92 3.93 4.48
CA VAL A 51 4.93 4.14 3.42
C VAL A 51 3.77 3.20 3.62
N VAL A 52 2.56 3.74 3.77
CA VAL A 52 1.33 2.95 3.94
C VAL A 52 0.43 3.11 2.71
N LEU A 53 0.17 2.03 1.99
CA LEU A 53 -0.61 2.02 0.76
C LEU A 53 -1.97 1.37 1.00
N PHE A 54 -3.00 2.19 1.18
CA PHE A 54 -4.33 1.69 1.53
C PHE A 54 -5.08 1.10 0.33
N TRP A 55 -6.04 0.23 0.66
CA TRP A 55 -6.93 -0.45 -0.28
C TRP A 55 -7.86 0.52 -1.02
N MET A 56 -8.60 -0.03 -1.99
CA MET A 56 -9.53 0.72 -2.82
C MET A 56 -10.65 1.36 -1.99
N ASP A 57 -10.84 2.66 -2.17
CA ASP A 57 -11.85 3.49 -1.51
C ASP A 57 -11.81 3.39 0.03
N ALA A 58 -10.60 3.15 0.57
CA ALA A 58 -10.35 3.20 2.00
C ALA A 58 -10.74 4.58 2.57
N GLN A 59 -11.65 4.57 3.55
CA GLN A 59 -12.10 5.80 4.19
C GLN A 59 -11.05 6.30 5.16
N LEU A 60 -10.87 7.62 5.23
CA LEU A 60 -9.84 8.26 6.05
C LEU A 60 -9.90 7.82 7.52
N ARG A 61 -11.10 7.57 8.06
CA ARG A 61 -11.30 7.09 9.44
C ARG A 61 -10.73 5.70 9.73
N TYR A 62 -10.53 4.88 8.69
CA TYR A 62 -9.91 3.57 8.84
C TYR A 62 -8.40 3.71 8.70
N ALA A 63 -7.95 4.48 7.71
CA ALA A 63 -6.54 4.81 7.54
C ALA A 63 -5.94 5.43 8.81
N SER A 64 -6.66 6.35 9.44
CA SER A 64 -6.22 7.05 10.65
C SER A 64 -5.87 6.14 11.82
N LYS A 65 -6.53 4.97 11.95
CA LYS A 65 -6.23 4.00 13.01
C LYS A 65 -4.82 3.44 12.83
N TYR A 66 -4.48 3.02 11.61
CA TYR A 66 -3.14 2.52 11.31
C TYR A 66 -2.09 3.62 11.44
N ILE A 67 -2.37 4.81 10.91
CA ILE A 67 -1.43 5.94 10.94
C ILE A 67 -1.17 6.42 12.37
N SER A 68 -2.19 6.41 13.24
CA SER A 68 -2.03 6.73 14.67
C SER A 68 -1.10 5.75 15.36
N GLU A 69 -1.26 4.45 15.13
CA GLU A 69 -0.39 3.43 15.73
C GLU A 69 1.04 3.50 15.17
N TYR A 70 1.22 3.67 13.86
CA TYR A 70 2.56 3.92 13.28
C TYR A 70 3.23 5.17 13.88
N THR A 71 2.45 6.22 14.13
CA THR A 71 2.94 7.44 14.79
C THR A 71 3.41 7.18 16.22
N LYS A 72 2.75 6.28 16.96
CA LYS A 72 3.17 5.87 18.31
C LYS A 72 4.39 4.96 18.28
N LEU A 73 4.42 3.98 17.36
CA LEU A 73 5.50 3.01 17.23
C LEU A 73 6.80 3.64 16.71
N ALA A 74 6.71 4.65 15.85
CA ALA A 74 7.85 5.34 15.28
C ALA A 74 7.66 6.88 15.26
N PRO A 75 7.75 7.56 16.43
CA PRO A 75 7.45 8.99 16.53
C PRO A 75 8.34 9.90 15.66
N ASN A 76 9.59 9.48 15.42
CA ASN A 76 10.58 10.24 14.65
C ASN A 76 10.64 9.84 13.17
N ALA A 77 9.88 8.82 12.75
CA ALA A 77 9.86 8.40 11.37
C ALA A 77 9.11 9.39 10.49
N ARG A 78 9.54 9.49 9.24
CA ARG A 78 8.75 10.10 8.18
C ARG A 78 7.64 9.11 7.81
N ILE A 79 6.39 9.54 7.83
CA ILE A 79 5.24 8.69 7.52
C ILE A 79 4.52 9.26 6.30
N LEU A 80 4.42 8.46 5.27
CA LEU A 80 3.68 8.75 4.05
C LEU A 80 2.54 7.75 3.92
N PHE A 81 1.36 8.20 3.53
CA PHE A 81 0.31 7.25 3.14
C PHE A 81 -0.45 7.68 1.90
N VAL A 82 -0.91 6.68 1.17
CA VAL A 82 -1.62 6.84 -0.11
C VAL A 82 -2.97 6.16 0.00
N LEU A 83 -4.04 6.90 -0.32
CA LEU A 83 -5.35 6.29 -0.57
C LEU A 83 -5.50 6.00 -2.06
N THR A 84 -6.07 4.84 -2.36
CA THR A 84 -6.34 4.37 -3.72
C THR A 84 -7.83 4.45 -3.97
N SER A 85 -8.26 5.08 -5.07
CA SER A 85 -9.67 5.13 -5.44
C SER A 85 -10.04 4.06 -6.47
N SER A 86 -11.33 3.72 -6.56
CA SER A 86 -11.85 2.87 -7.66
C SER A 86 -11.57 3.47 -9.04
N SER A 87 -11.60 4.79 -9.19
CA SER A 87 -11.21 5.45 -10.45
C SER A 87 -9.75 5.18 -10.80
N ASP A 88 -8.85 5.13 -9.81
CA ASP A 88 -7.43 4.80 -10.04
C ASP A 88 -7.25 3.36 -10.54
N LEU A 89 -8.10 2.43 -10.10
CA LEU A 89 -8.00 1.01 -10.47
C LEU A 89 -8.75 0.63 -11.75
N PHE A 90 -9.83 1.33 -12.09
CA PHE A 90 -10.70 0.94 -13.21
C PHE A 90 -10.70 1.92 -14.38
N LEU A 91 -10.44 3.21 -14.15
CA LEU A 91 -10.56 4.24 -15.20
C LEU A 91 -9.20 4.83 -15.60
N ASN A 92 -8.34 5.06 -14.61
CA ASN A 92 -7.05 5.73 -14.78
C ASN A 92 -5.89 4.72 -14.81
N THR A 93 -6.05 3.61 -15.54
CA THR A 93 -5.13 2.47 -15.52
C THR A 93 -3.87 2.66 -16.36
N SER A 94 -3.81 3.70 -17.21
CA SER A 94 -2.65 3.96 -18.05
C SER A 94 -1.39 4.25 -17.23
N GLU A 95 -0.24 3.81 -17.72
CA GLU A 95 1.04 3.98 -17.03
C GLU A 95 1.36 5.46 -16.77
N ALA A 96 1.05 6.35 -17.71
CA ALA A 96 1.24 7.79 -17.55
C ALA A 96 0.38 8.37 -16.42
N SER A 97 -0.88 7.93 -16.30
CA SER A 97 -1.78 8.38 -15.24
C SER A 97 -1.33 7.88 -13.88
N GLN A 98 -0.99 6.59 -13.80
CA GLN A 98 -0.46 5.97 -12.59
C GLN A 98 0.86 6.60 -12.12
N THR A 99 1.80 6.83 -13.04
CA THR A 99 3.07 7.51 -12.75
C THR A 99 2.83 8.91 -12.21
N ARG A 100 1.97 9.71 -12.87
CA ARG A 100 1.61 11.05 -12.40
C ARG A 100 0.99 11.03 -11.00
N ARG A 101 0.15 10.04 -10.72
CA ARG A 101 -0.53 9.89 -9.43
C ARG A 101 0.46 9.69 -8.28
N VAL A 102 1.47 8.84 -8.49
CA VAL A 102 2.45 8.48 -7.45
C VAL A 102 3.69 9.36 -7.45
N GLN A 103 3.85 10.28 -8.41
CA GLN A 103 5.03 11.13 -8.53
C GLN A 103 5.42 11.84 -7.21
N PRO A 104 4.49 12.43 -6.42
CA PRO A 104 4.87 13.05 -5.15
C PRO A 104 5.49 12.07 -4.15
N VAL A 105 5.10 10.79 -4.19
CA VAL A 105 5.72 9.73 -3.38
C VAL A 105 7.15 9.50 -3.84
N VAL A 106 7.34 9.36 -5.16
CA VAL A 106 8.66 9.14 -5.77
C VAL A 106 9.59 10.31 -5.49
N ASP A 107 9.11 11.55 -5.61
CA ASP A 107 9.89 12.76 -5.31
C ASP A 107 10.35 12.79 -3.85
N VAL A 108 9.48 12.41 -2.90
CA VAL A 108 9.85 12.28 -1.48
C VAL A 108 10.90 11.19 -1.29
N LEU A 109 10.75 10.03 -1.93
CA LEU A 109 11.75 8.97 -1.86
C LEU A 109 13.09 9.40 -2.50
N LEU A 110 13.05 10.13 -3.61
CA LEU A 110 14.25 10.66 -4.28
C LEU A 110 14.92 11.78 -3.49
N SER A 111 14.17 12.59 -2.74
CA SER A 111 14.74 13.65 -1.90
C SER A 111 15.67 13.11 -0.80
N LEU A 112 15.43 11.88 -0.33
CA LEU A 112 16.32 11.17 0.60
C LEU A 112 17.68 10.89 -0.06
N THR A 113 17.64 10.53 -1.34
CA THR A 113 18.81 10.16 -2.14
C THR A 113 19.77 11.32 -2.42
N ALA A 114 19.24 12.53 -2.59
CA ALA A 114 20.01 13.69 -3.05
C ALA A 114 20.95 14.28 -1.97
N SER A 115 20.78 13.89 -0.71
CA SER A 115 21.74 14.24 0.37
C SER A 115 22.99 13.36 0.34
N ALA A 116 23.00 12.27 -0.43
CA ALA A 116 24.17 11.48 -0.73
C ALA A 116 24.73 11.88 -2.12
N SER A 117 26.05 11.86 -2.27
CA SER A 117 26.80 12.26 -3.47
C SER A 117 26.53 11.38 -4.71
N SER A 118 25.43 10.62 -4.75
CA SER A 118 25.06 9.69 -5.81
C SER A 118 23.54 9.51 -5.86
N PRO A 119 22.91 9.47 -7.06
CA PRO A 119 21.47 9.23 -7.18
C PRO A 119 21.11 7.80 -6.70
N GLY A 120 20.22 7.74 -5.70
CA GLY A 120 19.77 6.52 -5.00
C GLY A 120 19.79 6.67 -3.46
N LEU A 121 18.89 5.97 -2.75
CA LEU A 121 18.76 6.08 -1.29
C LEU A 121 20.13 5.79 -0.66
N SER A 122 20.56 6.62 0.30
CA SER A 122 21.82 6.38 0.99
C SER A 122 21.75 5.04 1.72
N SER A 123 22.88 4.38 2.01
CA SER A 123 22.91 3.13 2.79
C SER A 123 22.21 3.26 4.15
N ASP A 124 22.07 4.50 4.63
CA ASP A 124 21.49 4.88 5.92
C ASP A 124 19.99 5.16 5.85
N ASP A 125 19.39 5.26 4.66
CA ASP A 125 17.97 5.49 4.50
C ASP A 125 17.20 4.16 4.55
N ARG A 126 16.19 4.12 5.42
CA ARG A 126 15.47 2.90 5.77
C ARG A 126 14.04 3.01 5.32
N LEU A 127 13.62 2.13 4.41
CA LEU A 127 12.27 2.15 3.84
C LEU A 127 11.47 0.92 4.27
N HIS A 128 10.39 1.18 5.02
CA HIS A 128 9.36 0.21 5.38
C HIS A 128 8.10 0.49 4.58
N LEU A 129 7.48 -0.54 4.02
CA LEU A 129 6.23 -0.41 3.29
C LEU A 129 5.17 -1.38 3.82
N HIS A 130 3.95 -0.88 4.00
CA HIS A 130 2.79 -1.69 4.38
C HIS A 130 1.67 -1.39 3.40
N LEU A 131 1.22 -2.40 2.67
CA LEU A 131 0.18 -2.27 1.66
C LEU A 131 -0.99 -3.19 1.94
N PHE A 132 -2.17 -2.75 1.50
CA PHE A 132 -3.43 -3.44 1.73
C PHE A 132 -4.12 -3.75 0.42
N SER A 133 -4.58 -5.00 0.26
CA SER A 133 -5.37 -5.45 -0.88
C SER A 133 -4.67 -5.23 -2.23
N ASN A 134 -5.34 -5.57 -3.32
CA ASN A 134 -4.83 -5.34 -4.66
C ASN A 134 -4.67 -3.85 -5.00
N GLY A 135 -5.43 -2.96 -4.34
CA GLY A 135 -5.26 -1.50 -4.50
C GLY A 135 -3.89 -1.00 -4.02
N GLY A 136 -3.40 -1.55 -2.90
CA GLY A 136 -2.05 -1.32 -2.42
C GLY A 136 -0.99 -1.89 -3.38
N CYS A 137 -1.18 -3.09 -3.91
CA CYS A 137 -0.26 -3.71 -4.86
C CYS A 137 -0.12 -2.89 -6.16
N VAL A 138 -1.22 -2.42 -6.73
CA VAL A 138 -1.19 -1.55 -7.93
C VAL A 138 -0.43 -0.25 -7.64
N THR A 139 -0.63 0.32 -6.46
CA THR A 139 0.10 1.53 -6.04
C THR A 139 1.60 1.26 -5.87
N LEU A 140 1.96 0.15 -5.24
CA LEU A 140 3.36 -0.28 -5.08
C LEU A 140 4.03 -0.44 -6.44
N ARG A 141 3.38 -1.12 -7.38
CA ARG A 141 3.89 -1.26 -8.75
C ARG A 141 4.20 0.09 -9.36
N SER A 142 3.25 1.02 -9.32
CA SER A 142 3.42 2.35 -9.90
C SER A 142 4.60 3.10 -9.30
N ILE A 143 4.77 3.01 -7.97
CA ILE A 143 5.93 3.59 -7.26
C ILE A 143 7.23 2.93 -7.72
N ALA A 144 7.29 1.59 -7.74
CA ALA A 144 8.49 0.83 -8.08
C ALA A 144 8.94 1.08 -9.53
N VAL A 145 8.00 1.07 -10.48
CA VAL A 145 8.28 1.39 -11.90
C VAL A 145 8.78 2.82 -12.06
N ALA A 146 8.13 3.80 -11.42
CA ALA A 146 8.56 5.19 -11.52
C ALA A 146 9.93 5.41 -10.86
N TYR A 147 10.20 4.74 -9.73
CA TYR A 147 11.49 4.79 -9.04
C TYR A 147 12.61 4.13 -9.86
N GLU A 148 12.38 2.94 -10.43
CA GLU A 148 13.34 2.27 -11.33
C GLU A 148 13.63 3.16 -12.54
N LYS A 149 12.61 3.76 -13.14
CA LYS A 149 12.79 4.64 -14.29
C LYS A 149 13.70 5.83 -13.98
N ALA A 150 13.56 6.41 -12.78
CA ALA A 150 14.33 7.56 -12.32
C ALA A 150 15.75 7.21 -11.87
N THR A 151 15.96 6.03 -11.29
CA THR A 151 17.23 5.68 -10.61
C THR A 151 18.03 4.55 -11.26
N LYS A 152 17.39 3.80 -12.16
CA LYS A 152 17.89 2.52 -12.74
C LYS A 152 18.24 1.47 -11.68
N LYS A 153 17.58 1.56 -10.53
CA LYS A 153 17.76 0.70 -9.37
C LYS A 153 16.40 0.20 -8.86
N PRO A 154 16.33 -1.02 -8.29
CA PRO A 154 15.13 -1.48 -7.63
C PRO A 154 14.80 -0.61 -6.41
N LEU A 155 13.53 -0.63 -6.00
CA LEU A 155 13.07 0.04 -4.79
C LEU A 155 13.75 -0.61 -3.57
N PRO A 156 14.56 0.14 -2.79
CA PRO A 156 15.42 -0.42 -1.74
C PRO A 156 14.64 -0.62 -0.43
N LEU A 157 13.63 -1.50 -0.45
CA LEU A 157 12.85 -1.85 0.73
C LEU A 157 13.67 -2.67 1.72
N LYS A 158 13.55 -2.35 3.01
CA LYS A 158 14.10 -3.18 4.10
C LYS A 158 13.06 -4.17 4.63
N SER A 159 11.81 -3.73 4.71
CA SER A 159 10.69 -4.61 5.03
C SER A 159 9.41 -4.22 4.28
N LEU A 160 8.60 -5.24 3.99
CA LEU A 160 7.35 -5.14 3.26
C LEU A 160 6.26 -5.99 3.93
N ILE A 161 5.17 -5.36 4.35
CA ILE A 161 3.97 -6.06 4.82
C ILE A 161 2.90 -5.99 3.73
N MET A 162 2.37 -7.14 3.37
CA MET A 162 1.31 -7.34 2.39
C MET A 162 0.08 -7.90 3.12
N ASP A 163 -0.91 -7.04 3.38
CA ASP A 163 -2.15 -7.38 4.09
C ASP A 163 -3.28 -7.65 3.09
N SER A 164 -3.83 -8.87 3.14
CA SER A 164 -4.93 -9.33 2.29
C SER A 164 -4.61 -9.24 0.78
N CYS A 165 -3.38 -9.60 0.38
CA CYS A 165 -2.88 -9.49 -1.00
C CYS A 165 -1.57 -10.27 -1.19
N SER A 166 -1.10 -10.55 -2.41
CA SER A 166 -1.72 -10.27 -3.71
C SER A 166 -2.76 -11.34 -4.08
N GLY A 167 -3.85 -10.94 -4.75
CA GLY A 167 -4.84 -11.87 -5.28
C GLY A 167 -4.96 -11.79 -6.80
N GLN A 168 -5.29 -12.91 -7.43
CA GLN A 168 -5.51 -12.94 -8.87
C GLN A 168 -6.83 -12.25 -9.25
N SER A 169 -6.87 -11.67 -10.45
CA SER A 169 -8.12 -11.14 -11.00
C SER A 169 -9.04 -12.28 -11.40
N THR A 170 -10.06 -12.53 -10.60
CA THR A 170 -11.17 -13.41 -10.98
C THR A 170 -12.42 -12.58 -11.28
N LEU A 171 -13.23 -13.03 -12.24
CA LEU A 171 -14.51 -12.38 -12.55
C LEU A 171 -15.40 -12.30 -11.30
N SER A 172 -15.43 -13.37 -10.50
CA SER A 172 -16.20 -13.44 -9.26
C SER A 172 -15.69 -12.47 -8.19
N GLY A 173 -14.36 -12.35 -8.00
CA GLY A 173 -13.75 -11.40 -7.08
C GLY A 173 -14.00 -9.95 -7.50
N ALA A 174 -13.84 -9.64 -8.79
CA ALA A 174 -14.16 -8.32 -9.35
C ALA A 174 -15.65 -7.99 -9.17
N HIS A 175 -16.54 -8.96 -9.40
CA HIS A 175 -17.98 -8.78 -9.18
C HIS A 175 -18.31 -8.51 -7.73
N ARG A 176 -17.73 -9.25 -6.78
CA ARG A 176 -17.90 -9.01 -5.33
C ARG A 176 -17.39 -7.62 -4.92
N ALA A 177 -16.21 -7.24 -5.39
CA ALA A 177 -15.59 -5.95 -5.08
C ALA A 177 -16.45 -4.79 -5.59
N VAL A 178 -16.89 -4.82 -6.86
CA VAL A 178 -17.75 -3.76 -7.43
C VAL A 178 -19.14 -3.79 -6.80
N SER A 179 -19.68 -4.98 -6.51
CA SER A 179 -21.00 -5.14 -5.90
C SER A 179 -21.09 -4.62 -4.47
N TYR A 180 -19.95 -4.39 -3.81
CA TYR A 180 -19.92 -3.81 -2.47
C TYR A 180 -20.49 -2.38 -2.43
N GLY A 181 -20.39 -1.64 -3.55
CA GLY A 181 -20.96 -0.30 -3.71
C GLY A 181 -22.44 -0.27 -4.09
N LEU A 182 -23.06 -1.42 -4.37
CA LEU A 182 -24.45 -1.47 -4.83
C LEU A 182 -25.46 -1.21 -3.70
N PRO A 183 -26.69 -0.75 -4.04
CA PRO A 183 -27.76 -0.59 -3.07
C PRO A 183 -27.99 -1.84 -2.21
N LYS A 184 -28.45 -1.63 -0.97
CA LYS A 184 -28.81 -2.73 -0.06
C LYS A 184 -30.20 -3.32 -0.35
N SER A 185 -31.03 -2.64 -1.15
CA SER A 185 -32.36 -3.09 -1.53
C SER A 185 -32.30 -4.27 -2.51
N LEU A 186 -33.09 -5.33 -2.25
CA LEU A 186 -32.98 -6.61 -2.96
C LEU A 186 -33.15 -6.49 -4.48
N ILE A 187 -34.23 -5.84 -4.95
CA ILE A 187 -34.57 -5.79 -6.37
C ILE A 187 -33.56 -4.94 -7.18
N PRO A 188 -33.26 -3.68 -6.80
CA PRO A 188 -32.25 -2.90 -7.51
C PRO A 188 -30.86 -3.53 -7.46
N ARG A 189 -30.49 -4.18 -6.34
CA ARG A 189 -29.22 -4.88 -6.19
C ARG A 189 -29.11 -6.07 -7.14
N LEU A 190 -30.19 -6.80 -7.38
CA LEU A 190 -30.20 -7.93 -8.32
C LEU A 190 -29.92 -7.45 -9.75
N PHE A 191 -30.68 -6.46 -10.24
CA PHE A 191 -30.50 -5.96 -11.60
C PHE A 191 -29.16 -5.27 -11.80
N ALA A 192 -28.74 -4.41 -10.86
CA ALA A 192 -27.44 -3.77 -10.92
C ALA A 192 -26.29 -4.78 -10.82
N GLY A 193 -26.42 -5.79 -9.95
CA GLY A 193 -25.47 -6.87 -9.81
C GLY A 193 -25.33 -7.70 -11.10
N ALA A 194 -26.44 -8.01 -11.77
CA ALA A 194 -26.43 -8.71 -13.06
C ALA A 194 -25.78 -7.86 -14.16
N ALA A 195 -26.11 -6.56 -14.22
CA ALA A 195 -25.51 -5.64 -15.18
C ALA A 195 -23.98 -5.51 -14.98
N VAL A 196 -23.53 -5.39 -13.71
CA VAL A 196 -22.10 -5.38 -13.36
C VAL A 196 -21.44 -6.70 -13.77
N TYR A 197 -22.08 -7.84 -13.50
CA TYR A 197 -21.52 -9.14 -13.87
C TYR A 197 -21.34 -9.27 -15.39
N ILE A 198 -22.35 -8.89 -16.17
CA ILE A 198 -22.29 -8.93 -17.64
C ILE A 198 -21.21 -7.97 -18.16
N ALA A 199 -21.12 -6.75 -17.62
CA ALA A 199 -20.09 -5.79 -18.00
C ALA A 199 -18.67 -6.31 -17.71
N LEU A 200 -18.46 -6.89 -16.52
CA LEU A 200 -17.18 -7.49 -16.16
C LEU A 200 -16.86 -8.71 -17.02
N LEU A 201 -17.85 -9.55 -17.35
CA LEU A 201 -17.66 -10.69 -18.25
C LEU A 201 -17.14 -10.24 -19.61
N TRP A 202 -17.76 -9.20 -20.19
CA TRP A 202 -17.30 -8.61 -21.45
C TRP A 202 -15.92 -7.97 -21.33
N ALA A 203 -15.64 -7.25 -20.25
CA ALA A 203 -14.33 -6.64 -20.03
C ALA A 203 -13.21 -7.70 -19.91
N PHE A 204 -13.42 -8.76 -19.12
CA PHE A 204 -12.48 -9.86 -18.99
C PHE A 204 -12.29 -10.61 -20.31
N ALA A 205 -13.37 -10.88 -21.05
CA ALA A 205 -13.29 -11.51 -22.36
C ALA A 205 -12.51 -10.65 -23.35
N TYR A 206 -12.76 -9.34 -23.39
CA TYR A 206 -12.04 -8.39 -24.23
C TYR A 206 -10.54 -8.35 -23.90
N CYS A 207 -10.17 -8.24 -22.62
CA CYS A 207 -8.77 -8.28 -22.19
C CYS A 207 -8.09 -9.60 -22.58
N ARG A 208 -8.75 -10.75 -22.32
CA ARG A 208 -8.23 -12.08 -22.68
C ARG A 208 -8.03 -12.24 -24.19
N LEU A 209 -8.99 -11.80 -25.01
CA LEU A 209 -8.92 -11.89 -26.47
C LEU A 209 -7.80 -11.02 -27.06
N LEU A 210 -7.53 -9.86 -26.47
CA LEU A 210 -6.48 -8.95 -26.91
C LEU A 210 -5.12 -9.17 -26.21
N GLY A 211 -5.03 -10.15 -25.32
CA GLY A 211 -3.82 -10.40 -24.53
C GLY A 211 -3.43 -9.22 -23.63
N LEU A 212 -4.39 -8.41 -23.21
CA LEU A 212 -4.16 -7.28 -22.30
C LEU A 212 -4.10 -7.78 -20.86
N GLU A 213 -2.99 -7.49 -20.19
CA GLU A 213 -2.81 -7.79 -18.77
C GLU A 213 -3.68 -6.86 -17.91
N LEU A 214 -4.31 -7.43 -16.88
CA LEU A 214 -5.09 -6.65 -15.93
C LEU A 214 -4.16 -5.88 -14.96
N PRO A 215 -4.59 -4.73 -14.40
CA PRO A 215 -3.77 -3.97 -13.45
C PRO A 215 -3.26 -4.79 -12.25
N THR A 216 -4.05 -5.76 -11.80
CA THR A 216 -3.71 -6.68 -10.71
C THR A 216 -2.68 -7.74 -11.12
N GLU A 217 -2.72 -8.24 -12.36
CA GLU A 217 -1.72 -9.16 -12.92
C GLU A 217 -0.38 -8.44 -13.11
N LEU A 218 -0.45 -7.22 -13.63
CA LEU A 218 0.70 -6.31 -13.70
C LEU A 218 1.31 -6.07 -12.31
N ALA A 219 0.47 -5.84 -11.29
CA ALA A 219 0.91 -5.64 -9.92
C ALA A 219 1.48 -6.91 -9.28
N TRP A 220 0.87 -8.06 -9.56
CA TRP A 220 1.35 -9.38 -9.14
C TRP A 220 2.79 -9.59 -9.62
N ASN A 221 3.02 -9.47 -10.92
CA ASN A 221 4.32 -9.66 -11.55
C ASN A 221 5.34 -8.64 -11.05
N ALA A 222 4.97 -7.35 -10.97
CA ALA A 222 5.87 -6.30 -10.52
C ALA A 222 6.33 -6.49 -9.07
N SER A 223 5.47 -7.02 -8.20
CA SER A 223 5.79 -7.22 -6.78
C SER A 223 6.75 -8.38 -6.52
N ILE A 224 7.05 -9.22 -7.50
CA ILE A 224 8.06 -10.29 -7.43
C ILE A 224 9.17 -10.12 -8.48
N ASP A 225 9.23 -8.95 -9.12
CA ASP A 225 10.31 -8.60 -10.03
C ASP A 225 11.48 -7.99 -9.26
N THR A 226 12.59 -8.72 -9.20
CA THR A 226 13.85 -8.28 -8.56
C THR A 226 14.46 -7.01 -9.18
N LYS A 227 14.06 -6.63 -10.39
CA LYS A 227 14.44 -5.35 -11.01
C LYS A 227 13.67 -4.16 -10.46
N LEU A 228 12.47 -4.40 -9.93
CA LEU A 228 11.59 -3.36 -9.38
C LEU A 228 11.66 -3.29 -7.86
N ILE A 229 11.83 -4.42 -7.18
CA ILE A 229 11.93 -4.50 -5.72
C ILE A 229 13.19 -5.28 -5.35
N ASP A 230 14.00 -4.72 -4.45
CA ASP A 230 15.22 -5.36 -3.96
C ASP A 230 14.87 -6.67 -3.25
N SER A 231 15.50 -7.79 -3.67
CA SER A 231 15.20 -9.11 -3.12
C SER A 231 15.62 -9.29 -1.66
N ARG A 232 16.48 -8.41 -1.13
CA ARG A 232 16.91 -8.41 0.28
C ARG A 232 15.82 -7.94 1.25
N VAL A 233 14.67 -7.51 0.75
CA VAL A 233 13.53 -7.10 1.58
C VAL A 233 12.97 -8.28 2.36
N GLU A 234 12.73 -8.08 3.66
CA GLU A 234 11.99 -9.03 4.48
C GLU A 234 10.48 -8.84 4.28
N ARG A 235 9.79 -9.85 3.74
CA ARG A 235 8.36 -9.76 3.38
C ARG A 235 7.49 -10.52 4.38
N CYS A 236 6.33 -9.96 4.67
CA CYS A 236 5.27 -10.59 5.46
C CYS A 236 3.97 -10.60 4.66
N TYR A 237 3.35 -11.76 4.53
CA TYR A 237 1.99 -11.89 4.00
C TYR A 237 1.02 -12.11 5.14
N ILE A 238 0.06 -11.21 5.34
CA ILE A 238 -1.01 -11.35 6.33
C ILE A 238 -2.30 -11.67 5.58
N TYR A 239 -2.97 -12.77 5.94
CA TYR A 239 -4.18 -13.23 5.23
C TYR A 239 -5.05 -14.13 6.10
N SER A 240 -6.25 -14.46 5.63
CA SER A 240 -7.19 -15.35 6.31
C SER A 240 -7.99 -16.18 5.31
N GLU A 241 -8.38 -17.39 5.70
CA GLU A 241 -9.22 -18.24 4.86
C GLU A 241 -10.64 -17.70 4.65
N THR A 242 -11.08 -16.81 5.55
CA THR A 242 -12.39 -16.18 5.50
C THR A 242 -12.40 -14.84 4.76
N ASP A 243 -11.29 -14.45 4.14
CA ASP A 243 -11.28 -13.33 3.21
C ASP A 243 -12.12 -13.69 1.97
N ASP A 244 -13.20 -12.95 1.77
CA ASP A 244 -14.19 -13.19 0.73
C ASP A 244 -13.89 -12.44 -0.59
N LEU A 245 -12.89 -11.55 -0.57
CA LEU A 245 -12.45 -10.75 -1.72
C LEU A 245 -11.16 -11.26 -2.32
N ILE A 246 -10.17 -11.62 -1.48
CA ILE A 246 -8.88 -12.14 -1.90
C ILE A 246 -8.72 -13.56 -1.36
N SER A 247 -8.60 -14.52 -2.27
CA SER A 247 -8.40 -15.92 -1.92
C SER A 247 -7.07 -16.12 -1.21
N TRP A 248 -7.10 -16.74 -0.03
CA TRP A 248 -5.88 -17.10 0.71
C TRP A 248 -4.93 -17.99 -0.11
N ARG A 249 -5.47 -18.79 -1.04
CA ARG A 249 -4.67 -19.64 -1.93
C ARG A 249 -3.84 -18.79 -2.89
N ASP A 250 -4.39 -17.69 -3.37
CA ASP A 250 -3.66 -16.77 -4.25
C ASP A 250 -2.54 -16.09 -3.47
N VAL A 251 -2.79 -15.73 -2.21
CA VAL A 251 -1.76 -15.17 -1.33
C VAL A 251 -0.63 -16.17 -1.09
N GLU A 252 -0.96 -17.43 -0.78
CA GLU A 252 0.03 -18.49 -0.62
C GLU A 252 0.78 -18.77 -1.92
N GLU A 253 0.11 -18.85 -3.06
CA GLU A 253 0.74 -19.01 -4.38
C GLU A 253 1.71 -17.85 -4.68
N HIS A 254 1.28 -16.60 -4.49
CA HIS A 254 2.12 -15.42 -4.71
C HIS A 254 3.38 -15.44 -3.85
N SER A 255 3.21 -15.78 -2.58
CA SER A 255 4.30 -15.84 -1.62
C SER A 255 5.31 -16.95 -1.95
N LEU A 256 4.85 -18.11 -2.46
CA LEU A 256 5.73 -19.18 -2.96
C LEU A 256 6.50 -18.73 -4.20
N GLN A 257 5.82 -18.09 -5.15
CA GLN A 257 6.49 -17.51 -6.33
C GLN A 257 7.54 -16.45 -5.93
N ALA A 258 7.29 -15.68 -4.87
CA ALA A 258 8.26 -14.72 -4.35
C ALA A 258 9.51 -15.44 -3.77
N GLU A 259 9.35 -16.53 -3.02
CA GLU A 259 10.47 -17.35 -2.54
C GLU A 259 11.29 -17.94 -3.69
N ASP A 260 10.61 -18.47 -4.72
CA ASP A 260 11.26 -19.02 -5.92
C ASP A 260 12.07 -17.96 -6.69
N LYS A 261 11.70 -16.68 -6.56
CA LYS A 261 12.43 -15.54 -7.11
C LYS A 261 13.54 -15.01 -6.20
N GLY A 262 13.77 -15.64 -5.05
CA GLY A 262 14.83 -15.31 -4.10
C GLY A 262 14.47 -14.22 -3.09
N PHE A 263 13.18 -13.94 -2.86
CA PHE A 263 12.76 -13.05 -1.78
C PHE A 263 12.68 -13.79 -0.44
N HIS A 264 12.92 -13.07 0.65
CA HIS A 264 12.68 -13.57 2.01
C HIS A 264 11.22 -13.35 2.39
N VAL A 265 10.53 -14.42 2.75
CA VAL A 265 9.07 -14.43 2.92
C VAL A 265 8.67 -15.08 4.23
N SER A 266 7.76 -14.44 4.95
CA SER A 266 6.96 -15.03 6.01
C SER A 266 5.48 -14.94 5.70
N ARG A 267 4.69 -15.80 6.35
CA ARG A 267 3.25 -15.93 6.17
C ARG A 267 2.56 -15.96 7.52
N GLU A 268 1.70 -14.98 7.76
CA GLU A 268 0.93 -14.79 8.98
C GLU A 268 -0.55 -15.03 8.70
N LYS A 269 -0.97 -16.30 8.83
CA LYS A 269 -2.37 -16.70 8.64
C LYS A 269 -3.20 -16.41 9.88
N PHE A 270 -4.23 -15.58 9.72
CA PHE A 270 -5.27 -15.29 10.72
C PHE A 270 -6.46 -16.21 10.50
N GLN A 271 -7.18 -16.53 11.58
CA GLN A 271 -8.39 -17.35 11.52
C GLN A 271 -9.62 -16.48 11.67
N GLY A 272 -10.53 -16.49 10.69
CA GLY A 272 -11.85 -15.87 10.82
C GLY A 272 -11.91 -14.34 10.60
N SER A 273 -10.81 -13.70 10.23
CA SER A 273 -10.81 -12.27 9.91
C SER A 273 -11.30 -12.03 8.47
N PRO A 274 -12.19 -11.05 8.23
CA PRO A 274 -12.59 -10.66 6.88
C PRO A 274 -11.45 -9.90 6.17
N HIS A 275 -11.63 -9.60 4.88
CA HIS A 275 -10.71 -8.79 4.08
C HIS A 275 -10.27 -7.50 4.80
N VAL A 276 -8.95 -7.30 4.95
CA VAL A 276 -8.33 -6.14 5.65
C VAL A 276 -8.82 -5.98 7.10
N GLY A 277 -9.38 -7.06 7.66
CA GLY A 277 -9.98 -7.09 8.98
C GLY A 277 -9.08 -7.65 10.08
N HIS A 278 -7.85 -8.06 9.75
CA HIS A 278 -6.93 -8.75 10.67
C HIS A 278 -6.62 -7.91 11.91
N MET A 279 -6.23 -6.65 11.72
CA MET A 279 -5.96 -5.69 12.82
C MET A 279 -7.17 -5.49 13.74
N ARG A 280 -8.40 -5.57 13.21
CA ARG A 280 -9.60 -5.42 14.02
C ARG A 280 -9.91 -6.70 14.82
N LEU A 281 -9.66 -7.86 14.22
CA LEU A 281 -9.95 -9.15 14.85
C LEU A 281 -9.01 -9.42 16.02
N ASP A 282 -7.70 -9.30 15.79
CA ASP A 282 -6.68 -9.54 16.81
C ASP A 282 -5.61 -8.42 16.75
N PRO A 283 -5.89 -7.28 17.42
CA PRO A 283 -5.00 -6.12 17.39
C PRO A 283 -3.62 -6.40 17.97
N LEU A 284 -3.55 -7.21 19.04
CA LEU A 284 -2.28 -7.49 19.73
C LEU A 284 -1.32 -8.25 18.81
N ARG A 285 -1.77 -9.38 18.26
CA ARG A 285 -0.96 -10.16 17.30
C ARG A 285 -0.59 -9.32 16.08
N TYR A 286 -1.54 -8.55 15.55
CA TYR A 286 -1.31 -7.74 14.36
C TYR A 286 -0.21 -6.69 14.59
N TRP A 287 -0.27 -5.94 15.69
CA TRP A 287 0.72 -4.91 15.98
C TRP A 287 2.07 -5.48 16.43
N ASP A 288 2.11 -6.70 16.99
CA ASP A 288 3.36 -7.41 17.24
C ASP A 288 4.09 -7.74 15.94
N ILE A 289 3.37 -8.25 14.92
CA ILE A 289 3.90 -8.50 13.58
C ILE A 289 4.41 -7.20 12.96
N VAL A 290 3.59 -6.15 12.95
CA VAL A 290 3.98 -4.84 12.38
C VAL A 290 5.22 -4.29 13.09
N SER A 291 5.27 -4.37 14.42
CA SER A 291 6.41 -3.91 15.22
C SER A 291 7.68 -4.70 14.93
N TYR A 292 7.58 -6.00 14.70
CA TYR A 292 8.71 -6.85 14.31
C TYR A 292 9.30 -6.40 12.97
N TYR A 293 8.47 -6.19 11.95
CA TYR A 293 8.94 -5.74 10.62
C TYR A 293 9.42 -4.29 10.60
N LEU A 294 8.87 -3.43 11.46
CA LEU A 294 9.44 -2.10 11.70
C LEU A 294 10.84 -2.18 12.32
N LYS A 295 11.06 -3.06 13.30
CA LYS A 295 12.40 -3.28 13.89
C LYS A 295 13.41 -3.79 12.85
N ILE A 296 12.99 -4.63 11.92
CA ILE A 296 13.82 -5.06 10.78
C ILE A 296 14.22 -3.86 9.92
N ALA A 297 13.27 -2.98 9.57
CA ALA A 297 13.59 -1.80 8.78
C ALA A 297 14.57 -0.86 9.48
N VAL A 298 14.61 -0.87 10.82
CA VAL A 298 15.52 -0.09 11.67
C VAL A 298 16.87 -0.78 11.91
N LYS A 299 17.13 -1.96 11.34
CA LYS A 299 18.47 -2.56 11.39
C LYS A 299 19.23 -2.21 10.12
#